data_AF-A0A455U8G2-F1
#
_entry.id   AF-A0A455U8G2-F1
#
_cell.length_a   1.000
_cell.length_b   1.000
_cell.length_c   1.000
_cell.angle_alpha   90.00
_cell.angle_beta   90.00
_cell.angle_gamma   90.00
#
_symmetry.space_group_name_H-M   'P 1'
#
loop_
_entity.id
_entity.type
_entity.pdbx_description
1 polymer ?
#
loop_
_entity_poly.entity_id
_entity_poly.type
_entity_poly.pdbx_seq_one_letter_code
_entity_poly.pdbx_strand_id
1 'polypeptide(L)'
;MNWHIEEAPVRFIAEGASHLGSIHSFPEQKVLYRSDTKAPLSVVSQRYKVVQPEEILEFYRDLTEYAGYELETAGVLKGGRKFWALARSGLSTSLKTRMRLTTTCCWQRPVMARWPPWRHHHSTGGV
;
A
#
# COMPACT_ATOMS: atom_id res chain seq x y z
N MET A 1 5.55 -8.11 -7.18
CA MET A 1 4.60 -9.09 -6.59
C MET A 1 3.51 -9.32 -7.62
N ASN A 2 3.17 -10.57 -7.94
CA ASN A 2 2.31 -10.88 -9.09
C ASN A 2 0.85 -11.12 -8.65
N TRP A 3 0.29 -10.19 -7.88
CA TRP A 3 -1.11 -10.23 -7.45
C TRP A 3 -1.68 -8.81 -7.44
N HIS A 4 -2.99 -8.71 -7.63
CA HIS A 4 -3.74 -7.47 -7.63
C HIS A 4 -4.78 -7.48 -6.52
N ILE A 5 -5.23 -6.28 -6.15
CA ILE A 5 -6.30 -6.10 -5.17
C ILE A 5 -7.63 -6.16 -5.90
N GLU A 6 -8.47 -7.10 -5.49
CA GLU A 6 -9.87 -7.23 -5.92
C GLU A 6 -10.80 -6.68 -4.84
N GLU A 7 -11.99 -6.24 -5.26
CA GLU A 7 -13.02 -5.72 -4.36
C GLU A 7 -14.36 -6.43 -4.53
N ALA A 8 -15.09 -6.59 -3.43
CA ALA A 8 -16.44 -7.15 -3.43
C ALA A 8 -17.29 -6.51 -2.32
N PRO A 9 -18.62 -6.36 -2.50
CA PRO A 9 -19.51 -5.88 -1.45
C PRO A 9 -19.44 -6.75 -0.19
N VAL A 10 -19.53 -6.13 0.98
CA VAL A 10 -19.63 -6.87 2.25
C VAL A 10 -20.94 -7.64 2.29
N ARG A 11 -20.89 -8.90 2.74
CA ARG A 11 -22.06 -9.73 3.02
C ARG A 11 -21.92 -10.34 4.41
N PHE A 12 -23.03 -10.42 5.14
CA PHE A 12 -23.10 -11.07 6.45
C PHE A 12 -24.32 -11.99 6.52
N ILE A 13 -24.23 -12.99 7.37
CA ILE A 13 -25.32 -13.95 7.61
C ILE A 13 -25.94 -13.55 8.94
N ALA A 14 -27.23 -13.23 8.94
CA ALA A 14 -27.99 -13.02 10.17
C ALA A 14 -28.73 -14.32 10.48
N GLU A 15 -28.46 -14.91 11.64
CA GLU A 15 -29.23 -16.07 12.11
C GLU A 15 -30.62 -15.62 12.58
N GLY A 16 -31.65 -16.08 11.89
CA GLY A 16 -33.01 -16.15 12.41
C GLY A 16 -33.27 -17.56 12.96
N ALA A 17 -34.28 -17.72 13.81
CA ALA A 17 -34.61 -18.98 14.50
C ALA A 17 -34.84 -20.22 13.60
N SER A 18 -34.88 -20.07 12.27
CA SER A 18 -34.90 -21.16 11.30
C SER A 18 -33.53 -21.36 10.66
N HIS A 19 -33.14 -22.62 10.52
CA HIS A 19 -31.86 -23.23 10.15
C HIS A 19 -31.15 -22.76 8.84
N LEU A 20 -31.65 -21.70 8.20
CA LEU A 20 -31.06 -21.02 7.05
C LEU A 20 -30.95 -19.52 7.38
N GLY A 21 -29.79 -19.08 7.85
CA GLY A 21 -29.53 -17.66 8.06
C GLY A 21 -29.71 -16.86 6.77
N SER A 22 -30.37 -15.71 6.82
CA SER A 22 -30.56 -14.85 5.66
C SER A 22 -29.23 -14.15 5.32
N ILE A 23 -28.84 -14.19 4.04
CA ILE A 23 -27.66 -13.48 3.55
C ILE A 23 -28.04 -12.02 3.30
N HIS A 24 -27.49 -11.12 4.08
CA HIS A 24 -27.64 -9.68 3.92
C HIS A 24 -26.40 -9.10 3.24
N SER A 25 -26.59 -8.18 2.31
CA SER A 25 -25.51 -7.40 1.70
C SER A 25 -25.45 -6.00 2.32
N PHE A 26 -24.23 -5.48 2.47
CA PHE A 26 -23.97 -4.12 2.91
C PHE A 26 -23.11 -3.39 1.87
N PRO A 27 -23.72 -2.95 0.74
CA PRO A 27 -22.99 -2.48 -0.45
C PRO A 27 -22.28 -1.13 -0.25
N GLU A 28 -22.58 -0.40 0.83
CA GLU A 28 -21.88 0.84 1.23
C GLU A 28 -20.42 0.59 1.62
N GLN A 29 -20.10 -0.66 1.95
CA GLN A 29 -18.75 -1.13 2.21
C GLN A 29 -18.36 -2.25 1.24
N LYS A 30 -17.07 -2.30 0.97
CA LYS A 30 -16.42 -3.32 0.16
C LYS A 30 -15.25 -3.94 0.93
N VAL A 31 -15.08 -5.24 0.74
CA VAL A 31 -13.90 -5.99 1.17
C VAL A 31 -12.87 -5.89 0.05
N LEU A 32 -11.65 -5.54 0.41
CA LEU A 32 -10.47 -5.66 -0.43
C LEU A 32 -9.78 -6.99 -0.13
N TYR A 33 -9.43 -7.74 -1.15
CA TYR A 33 -8.77 -9.05 -1.00
C TYR A 33 -7.78 -9.30 -2.13
N ARG A 34 -6.88 -10.26 -1.91
CA ARG A 34 -5.86 -10.62 -2.90
C ARG A 34 -6.43 -11.56 -3.96
N SER A 35 -6.08 -11.34 -5.22
CA SER A 35 -6.53 -12.20 -6.32
C SER A 35 -6.01 -13.64 -6.25
N ASP A 36 -4.80 -13.84 -5.73
CA ASP A 36 -4.11 -15.14 -5.71
C ASP A 36 -4.59 -16.09 -4.59
N THR A 37 -4.72 -15.54 -3.38
CA THR A 37 -4.98 -16.29 -2.14
C THR A 37 -6.38 -16.09 -1.61
N LYS A 38 -7.12 -15.12 -2.19
CA LYS A 38 -8.43 -14.65 -1.69
C LYS A 38 -8.38 -14.18 -0.23
N ALA A 39 -7.18 -13.89 0.27
CA ALA A 39 -6.97 -13.44 1.63
C ALA A 39 -7.53 -12.02 1.81
N PRO A 40 -8.34 -11.75 2.84
CA PRO A 40 -8.89 -10.44 3.09
C PRO A 40 -7.78 -9.48 3.54
N LEU A 41 -7.75 -8.31 2.91
CA LEU A 41 -6.82 -7.23 3.23
C LEU A 41 -7.48 -6.25 4.19
N SER A 42 -8.65 -5.72 3.83
CA SER A 42 -9.40 -4.78 4.68
C SER A 42 -10.83 -4.60 4.22
N VAL A 43 -11.66 -3.99 5.06
CA VAL A 43 -13.00 -3.49 4.71
C VAL A 43 -12.96 -1.97 4.65
N VAL A 44 -13.43 -1.39 3.55
CA VAL A 44 -13.46 0.05 3.32
C VAL A 44 -14.83 0.49 2.84
N SER A 45 -15.16 1.77 3.01
CA SER A 45 -16.32 2.34 2.34
C SER A 45 -16.04 2.57 0.85
N GLN A 46 -17.09 2.68 0.05
CA GLN A 46 -16.99 2.86 -1.42
C GLN A 46 -16.19 4.10 -1.86
N ARG A 47 -16.07 5.12 -0.99
CA ARG A 47 -15.35 6.36 -1.30
C ARG A 47 -13.82 6.20 -1.43
N TYR A 48 -13.26 5.07 -0.99
CA TYR A 48 -11.82 4.84 -1.06
C TYR A 48 -11.42 4.33 -2.46
N LYS A 49 -10.44 5.01 -3.07
CA LYS A 49 -9.78 4.53 -4.28
C LYS A 49 -8.86 3.36 -3.91
N VAL A 50 -9.02 2.22 -4.60
CA VAL A 50 -8.07 1.12 -4.53
C VAL A 50 -6.85 1.48 -5.38
N VAL A 51 -5.66 1.34 -4.79
CA VAL A 51 -4.38 1.58 -5.46
C VAL A 51 -3.67 0.25 -5.57
N GLN A 52 -3.28 -0.13 -6.78
CA GLN A 52 -2.66 -1.43 -7.03
C GLN A 52 -1.21 -1.47 -6.53
N PRO A 53 -0.66 -2.67 -6.23
CA PRO A 53 0.71 -2.82 -5.77
C PRO A 53 1.76 -2.19 -6.71
N GLU A 54 1.55 -2.26 -8.02
CA GLU A 54 2.43 -1.66 -9.04
C GLU A 54 2.45 -0.13 -8.95
N GLU A 55 1.27 0.51 -8.86
CA GLU A 55 1.13 1.97 -8.67
C GLU A 55 1.84 2.44 -7.37
N ILE A 56 1.85 1.61 -6.32
CA ILE A 56 2.54 1.92 -5.06
C ILE A 56 4.06 1.86 -5.22
N LEU A 57 4.58 0.90 -5.99
CA LEU A 57 6.01 0.78 -6.25
C LEU A 57 6.51 1.92 -7.14
N GLU A 58 5.75 2.29 -8.15
CA GLU A 58 6.00 3.49 -8.96
C GLU A 58 6.00 4.74 -8.10
N PHE A 59 5.04 4.89 -7.18
CA PHE A 59 5.03 6.01 -6.23
C PHE A 59 6.30 6.10 -5.40
N TYR A 60 6.79 4.98 -4.87
CA TYR A 60 8.01 5.00 -4.10
C TYR A 60 9.22 5.36 -4.95
N ARG A 61 9.28 4.88 -6.20
CA ARG A 61 10.36 5.22 -7.14
C ARG A 61 10.39 6.73 -7.41
N ASP A 62 9.27 7.30 -7.80
CA ASP A 62 9.15 8.73 -8.12
C ASP A 62 9.46 9.60 -6.89
N LEU A 63 8.98 9.19 -5.71
CA LEU A 63 9.29 9.89 -4.46
C LEU A 63 10.79 9.87 -4.14
N THR A 64 11.45 8.72 -4.31
CA THR A 64 12.88 8.59 -4.07
C THR A 64 13.70 9.38 -5.06
N GLU A 65 13.34 9.34 -6.35
CA GLU A 65 14.03 10.10 -7.41
C GLU A 65 13.91 11.61 -7.17
N TYR A 66 12.70 12.09 -6.87
CA TYR A 66 12.47 13.50 -6.55
C TYR A 66 13.27 13.96 -5.32
N ALA A 67 13.41 13.11 -4.30
CA ALA A 67 14.17 13.41 -3.09
C ALA A 67 15.69 13.22 -3.22
N GLY A 68 16.19 12.72 -4.37
CA GLY A 68 17.60 12.38 -4.56
C GLY A 68 18.05 11.16 -3.75
N TYR A 69 17.13 10.24 -3.46
CA TYR A 69 17.39 8.99 -2.74
C TYR A 69 17.36 7.79 -3.69
N GLU A 70 18.05 6.72 -3.31
CA GLU A 70 18.02 5.45 -4.04
C GLU A 70 17.08 4.47 -3.36
N LEU A 71 16.05 3.98 -4.06
CA LEU A 71 15.18 2.92 -3.56
C LEU A 71 15.96 1.60 -3.46
N GLU A 72 16.18 1.09 -2.23
CA GLU A 72 16.93 -0.14 -2.01
C GLU A 72 16.06 -1.38 -2.09
N THR A 73 14.94 -1.39 -1.37
CA THR A 73 14.04 -2.55 -1.29
C THR A 73 12.64 -2.09 -0.95
N ALA A 74 11.64 -2.72 -1.55
CA ALA A 74 10.24 -2.51 -1.21
C ALA A 74 9.53 -3.85 -1.02
N GLY A 75 8.51 -3.86 -0.19
CA GLY A 75 7.87 -5.08 0.25
C GLY A 75 6.46 -4.86 0.78
N VAL A 76 5.84 -5.97 1.18
CA VAL A 76 4.59 -5.97 1.93
C VAL A 76 4.77 -6.65 3.28
N LEU A 77 4.04 -6.17 4.29
CA LEU A 77 3.97 -6.75 5.62
C LEU A 77 2.53 -7.16 5.94
N LYS A 78 2.38 -8.02 6.97
CA LYS A 78 1.09 -8.49 7.46
C LYS A 78 0.21 -9.07 6.34
N GLY A 79 0.79 -9.87 5.45
CA GLY A 79 0.08 -10.55 4.37
C GLY A 79 -0.46 -9.63 3.27
N GLY A 80 0.16 -8.47 3.03
CA GLY A 80 -0.29 -7.51 2.01
C GLY A 80 -1.02 -6.28 2.55
N ARG A 81 -1.28 -6.22 3.87
CA ARG A 81 -2.05 -5.12 4.49
C ARG A 81 -1.26 -3.82 4.68
N LYS A 82 0.07 -3.88 4.59
CA LYS A 82 0.94 -2.71 4.69
C LYS A 82 2.03 -2.80 3.63
N PHE A 83 2.24 -1.70 2.92
CA PHE A 83 3.37 -1.54 2.03
C PHE A 83 4.50 -0.81 2.75
N TRP A 84 5.73 -1.19 2.42
CA TRP A 84 6.93 -0.55 2.93
C TRP A 84 7.99 -0.43 1.85
N ALA A 85 8.83 0.59 2.00
CA ALA A 85 10.00 0.81 1.17
C ALA A 85 11.15 1.34 2.04
N LEU A 86 12.37 0.90 1.71
CA LEU A 86 13.63 1.39 2.24
C LEU A 86 14.33 2.16 1.13
N ALA A 87 14.74 3.38 1.43
CA ALA A 87 15.54 4.20 0.54
C ALA A 87 16.82 4.66 1.23
N ARG A 88 17.92 4.66 0.47
CA ARG A 88 19.22 5.16 0.87
C ARG A 88 19.31 6.64 0.55
N SER A 89 19.61 7.43 1.57
CA SER A 89 19.70 8.88 1.44
C SER A 89 21.08 9.41 1.03
N GLY A 90 22.07 8.52 0.85
CA GLY A 90 23.47 8.90 0.55
C GLY A 90 24.22 9.56 1.73
N LEU A 91 23.53 9.96 2.80
CA LEU A 91 24.13 10.51 4.01
C LEU A 91 24.78 9.39 4.84
N SER A 92 26.10 9.47 4.99
CA SER A 92 26.85 8.64 5.93
C SER A 92 27.62 9.50 6.92
N THR A 93 27.40 9.29 8.21
CA THR A 93 28.18 9.90 9.28
C THR A 93 29.14 8.86 9.85
N SER A 94 30.40 9.26 10.01
CA SER A 94 31.38 8.44 10.73
C SER A 94 31.36 8.85 12.19
N LEU A 95 31.06 7.90 13.08
CA LEU A 95 31.25 8.09 14.51
C LEU A 95 32.73 7.90 14.85
N LYS A 96 33.18 8.51 15.95
CA LYS A 96 34.59 8.46 16.41
C LYS A 96 35.08 7.04 16.76
N THR A 97 34.16 6.11 16.98
CA THR A 97 34.41 4.66 17.00
C THR A 97 34.13 4.12 15.60
N ARG A 98 34.92 3.15 15.12
CA ARG A 98 34.94 2.53 13.77
C ARG A 98 33.58 1.94 13.30
N MET A 99 32.55 2.78 13.27
CA MET A 99 31.15 2.52 12.98
C MET A 99 30.71 3.56 11.96
N ARG A 100 30.26 3.08 10.80
CA ARG A 100 29.66 3.89 9.75
C ARG A 100 28.14 3.78 9.91
N LEU A 101 27.47 4.89 10.18
CA LEU A 101 26.01 4.96 10.16
C LEU A 101 25.55 5.37 8.77
N THR A 102 24.58 4.64 8.21
CA THR A 102 23.92 4.99 6.95
C THR A 102 22.48 5.34 7.28
N THR A 103 22.02 6.51 6.86
CA THR A 103 20.64 6.93 7.11
C THR A 103 19.72 6.31 6.06
N THR A 104 18.92 5.33 6.48
CA THR A 104 17.83 4.74 5.70
C THR A 104 16.50 5.36 6.08
N CYS A 105 15.76 5.88 5.10
CA CYS A 105 14.39 6.33 5.29
C CYS A 105 13.43 5.13 5.20
N CYS A 106 12.67 4.88 6.27
CA CYS A 106 11.66 3.83 6.30
C CYS A 106 10.27 4.44 6.16
N TRP A 107 9.60 4.15 5.04
CA TRP A 107 8.23 4.60 4.78
C TRP A 107 7.27 3.43 4.95
N GLN A 108 6.29 3.56 5.85
CA GLN A 108 5.23 2.57 6.03
C GLN A 108 3.86 3.20 5.73
N ARG A 109 3.10 2.60 4.80
CA ARG A 109 1.73 3.06 4.50
C ARG A 109 0.73 1.90 4.54
N PRO A 110 -0.45 2.08 5.17
CA PRO A 110 -1.52 1.11 5.08
C PRO A 110 -2.14 1.12 3.67
N VAL A 111 -2.67 -0.02 3.23
CA VAL A 111 -3.40 -0.18 1.95
C VAL A 111 -4.55 0.85 1.81
N MET A 112 -5.07 1.34 2.95
CA MET A 112 -6.23 2.24 3.02
C MET A 112 -5.90 3.74 3.14
N ALA A 113 -4.64 4.15 2.98
CA ALA A 113 -4.32 5.57 3.07
C ALA A 113 -5.04 6.36 1.96
N ARG A 114 -5.56 7.55 2.28
CA ARG A 114 -5.94 8.53 1.26
C ARG A 114 -4.65 8.96 0.58
N TRP A 115 -4.31 8.29 -0.52
CA TRP A 115 -3.18 8.71 -1.35
C TRP A 115 -3.52 10.09 -1.90
N PRO A 116 -2.64 11.10 -1.73
CA PRO A 116 -2.86 12.37 -2.39
C PRO A 116 -3.10 12.12 -3.88
N PRO A 117 -3.97 12.90 -4.55
CA PRO A 117 -4.10 12.79 -5.99
C PRO A 117 -2.71 12.93 -6.59
N TRP A 118 -2.26 11.88 -7.26
CA TRP A 118 -1.02 11.88 -8.02
C TRP A 118 -1.10 13.02 -9.03
N ARG A 119 -0.28 14.06 -8.84
CA ARG A 119 0.07 14.95 -9.94
C ARG A 119 1.24 14.28 -10.63
N HIS A 120 1.07 13.87 -11.88
CA HIS A 120 2.19 13.62 -12.77
C HIS A 120 2.96 14.95 -12.86
N HIS A 121 4.02 15.10 -12.07
CA HIS A 121 5.06 16.06 -12.38
C HIS A 121 5.84 15.46 -13.54
N HIS A 122 5.26 15.53 -14.75
CA HIS A 122 6.09 15.51 -15.94
C HIS A 122 7.00 16.73 -15.82
N SER A 123 8.28 16.49 -15.51
CA SER A 123 9.31 17.49 -15.73
C SER A 123 9.29 17.80 -17.22
N THR A 124 8.59 18.86 -17.62
CA THR A 124 8.89 19.53 -18.89
C THR A 124 10.28 20.12 -18.72
N GLY A 125 11.30 19.32 -19.04
CA GLY A 125 12.65 19.78 -19.23
C GLY A 125 12.71 20.65 -20.47
N GLY A 126 13.15 21.89 -20.27
CA GLY A 126 13.97 22.70 -21.17
C GLY A 126 13.59 22.85 -22.64
N VAL A 127 13.29 24.09 -23.01
CA VAL A 127 14.21 24.91 -23.83
C VAL A 127 14.34 26.28 -23.17
#